data_AF-A0A1H8TB28-F1
#
_entry.id   AF-A0A1H8TB28-F1
#
_cell.length_a   1.000
_cell.length_b   1.000
_cell.length_c   1.000
_cell.angle_alpha   90.00
_cell.angle_beta   90.00
_cell.angle_gamma   90.00
#
_symmetry.space_group_name_H-M   'P 1'
#
loop_
_entity.id
_entity.type
_entity.pdbx_description
1 polymer ?
#
loop_
_entity_poly.entity_id
_entity_poly.type
_entity_poly.pdbx_seq_one_letter_code
_entity_poly.pdbx_strand_id
1 'polypeptide(L)'
;MCIDEDAIDRDFPDMRPDRAFCMLLLALCEAALANGIHTMISNYEPRMRRVYQKAGAELDELGRSDGYGRYPVCCGAFEVSHRVLGAMRTKLQVEGPLYRLPAFPPRVASAPVLEFA
;
A
#
# COMPACT_ATOMS: atom_id res chain seq x y z
N MET A 1 -8.42 10.88 3.54
CA MET A 1 -7.54 9.73 3.20
C MET A 1 -7.21 9.83 1.73
N CYS A 2 -6.19 9.13 1.20
CA CYS A 2 -5.88 9.15 -0.24
C CYS A 2 -6.87 8.28 -1.03
N ILE A 3 -8.16 8.58 -0.94
CA ILE A 3 -9.26 7.89 -1.61
C ILE A 3 -10.25 8.94 -2.10
N ASP A 4 -10.92 8.65 -3.22
CA ASP A 4 -12.02 9.45 -3.73
C ASP A 4 -13.33 8.95 -3.10
N GLU A 5 -13.79 9.66 -2.06
CA GLU A 5 -14.98 9.28 -1.29
C GLU A 5 -16.26 9.42 -2.14
N ASP A 6 -16.34 10.43 -3.01
CA ASP A 6 -17.48 10.62 -3.92
C ASP A 6 -17.59 9.48 -4.93
N ALA A 7 -16.45 8.99 -5.44
CA ALA A 7 -16.42 7.81 -6.31
C ALA A 7 -16.84 6.53 -5.56
N ILE A 8 -16.40 6.35 -4.32
CA ILE A 8 -16.80 5.21 -3.49
C ILE A 8 -18.32 5.25 -3.23
N ASP A 9 -18.87 6.39 -2.82
CA ASP A 9 -20.29 6.52 -2.52
C ASP A 9 -21.16 6.28 -3.74
N ARG A 10 -20.70 6.67 -4.94
CA ARG A 10 -21.40 6.43 -6.20
C ARG A 10 -21.34 4.97 -6.66
N ASP A 11 -20.15 4.37 -6.64
CA ASP A 11 -19.90 3.07 -7.29
C ASP A 11 -20.02 1.88 -6.31
N PHE A 12 -19.88 2.13 -5.00
CA PHE A 12 -19.91 1.15 -3.91
C PHE A 12 -20.63 1.71 -2.67
N PRO A 13 -21.95 2.00 -2.74
CA PRO A 13 -22.68 2.72 -1.68
C PRO A 13 -22.69 2.02 -0.31
N ASP A 14 -22.52 0.70 -0.29
CA ASP A 14 -22.44 -0.09 0.96
C ASP A 14 -21.00 -0.19 1.52
N MET A 15 -20.00 0.37 0.82
CA MET A 15 -18.61 0.30 1.22
C MET A 15 -18.20 1.57 1.98
N ARG A 16 -17.79 1.39 3.23
CA ARG A 16 -17.22 2.49 4.01
C ARG A 16 -15.87 2.95 3.44
N PRO A 17 -15.56 4.25 3.48
CA PRO A 17 -14.27 4.78 3.01
C PRO A 17 -13.03 4.15 3.70
N ASP A 18 -13.11 3.86 5.00
CA ASP A 18 -12.00 3.21 5.71
C ASP A 18 -11.77 1.76 5.25
N ARG A 19 -12.84 1.07 4.86
CA ARG A 19 -12.78 -0.26 4.27
C ARG A 19 -12.17 -0.22 2.86
N ALA A 20 -12.60 0.74 2.03
CA ALA A 20 -12.04 0.95 0.69
C ALA A 20 -10.54 1.20 0.75
N PHE A 21 -10.08 2.04 1.67
CA PHE A 21 -8.65 2.28 1.88
C PHE A 21 -7.89 1.03 2.34
N CYS A 22 -8.47 0.20 3.22
CA CYS A 22 -7.86 -1.07 3.60
C CYS A 22 -7.72 -2.04 2.40
N MET A 23 -8.72 -2.09 1.52
CA MET A 23 -8.66 -2.89 0.30
C MET A 23 -7.60 -2.35 -0.68
N LEU A 24 -7.46 -1.03 -0.80
CA LEU A 24 -6.41 -0.41 -1.59
C LEU A 24 -5.01 -0.79 -1.07
N LEU A 25 -4.79 -0.81 0.25
CA LEU A 25 -3.53 -1.26 0.83
C LEU A 25 -3.23 -2.74 0.55
N LEU A 26 -4.26 -3.60 0.59
CA LEU A 26 -4.13 -5.00 0.20
C LEU A 26 -3.72 -5.12 -1.27
N ALA A 27 -4.39 -4.40 -2.17
CA ALA A 27 -4.03 -4.36 -3.58
C ALA A 27 -2.60 -3.83 -3.82
N LEU A 28 -2.16 -2.85 -3.02
CA LEU A 28 -0.80 -2.32 -3.09
C LEU A 28 0.24 -3.36 -2.65
N CYS A 29 -0.05 -4.14 -1.60
CA CYS A 29 0.80 -5.26 -1.17
C CYS A 29 0.91 -6.33 -2.26
N GLU A 30 -0.21 -6.68 -2.92
CA GLU A 30 -0.21 -7.60 -4.06
C GLU A 30 0.61 -7.07 -5.25
N ALA A 31 0.46 -5.79 -5.57
CA ALA A 31 1.23 -5.13 -6.62
C ALA A 31 2.72 -5.09 -6.30
N ALA A 32 3.09 -4.81 -5.04
CA ALA A 32 4.47 -4.80 -4.59
C ALA A 32 5.10 -6.20 -4.71
N LEU A 33 4.41 -7.25 -4.24
CA LEU A 33 4.85 -8.64 -4.40
C LEU A 33 5.05 -9.04 -5.85
N ALA A 34 4.10 -8.67 -6.71
CA ALA A 34 4.15 -8.93 -8.15
C ALA A 34 5.37 -8.29 -8.84
N ASN A 35 5.96 -7.25 -8.25
CA ASN A 35 7.11 -6.53 -8.78
C ASN A 35 8.41 -6.79 -7.97
N GLY A 36 8.42 -7.78 -7.07
CA GLY A 36 9.59 -8.11 -6.26
C GLY A 36 9.93 -7.05 -5.20
N ILE A 37 8.97 -6.20 -4.82
CA ILE A 37 9.15 -5.18 -3.79
C ILE A 37 8.81 -5.79 -2.43
N HIS A 38 9.81 -5.89 -1.57
CA HIS A 38 9.71 -6.43 -0.20
C HIS A 38 9.37 -5.40 0.90
N THR A 39 9.49 -4.09 0.61
CA THR A 39 9.25 -3.03 1.60
C THR A 39 8.61 -1.84 0.92
N MET A 40 7.56 -1.27 1.53
CA MET A 40 6.98 0.01 1.11
C MET A 40 7.22 1.05 2.20
N ILE A 41 7.55 2.28 1.81
CA ILE A 41 7.77 3.39 2.75
C ILE A 41 6.61 4.38 2.60
N SER A 42 6.04 4.82 3.72
CA SER A 42 5.03 5.88 3.71
C SER A 42 5.34 6.93 4.76
N ASN A 43 5.09 8.18 4.38
CA ASN A 43 4.83 9.23 5.35
C ASN A 43 3.34 9.19 5.72
N TYR A 44 3.03 9.29 7.01
CA TYR A 44 1.65 9.20 7.50
C TYR A 44 1.44 10.03 8.76
N GLU A 45 0.21 10.47 8.99
CA GLU A 45 -0.19 11.07 10.26
C GLU A 45 -0.49 9.97 11.30
N PRO A 46 -0.17 10.13 12.59
CA PRO A 46 -0.32 9.09 13.61
C PRO A 46 -1.68 8.37 13.64
N ARG A 47 -2.76 9.08 13.32
CA ARG A 47 -4.12 8.52 13.23
C ARG A 47 -4.26 7.40 12.19
N MET A 48 -3.46 7.44 11.12
CA MET A 48 -3.48 6.44 10.05
C MET A 48 -2.95 5.08 10.50
N ARG A 49 -2.13 5.03 11.56
CA ARG A 49 -1.58 3.77 12.11
C ARG A 49 -2.67 2.75 12.43
N ARG A 50 -3.79 3.22 13.01
CA ARG A 50 -4.94 2.35 13.33
C ARG A 50 -5.60 1.78 12.08
N VAL A 51 -5.64 2.56 10.99
CA VAL A 51 -6.21 2.12 9.72
C VAL A 51 -5.31 1.07 9.06
N TYR A 52 -3.99 1.27 9.07
CA TYR A 52 -3.03 0.27 8.60
C TYR A 52 -3.14 -1.04 9.39
N GLN A 53 -3.27 -0.95 10.72
CA GLN A 53 -3.51 -2.11 11.56
C GLN A 53 -4.83 -2.82 11.23
N LYS A 54 -5.91 -2.08 10.95
CA LYS A 54 -7.19 -2.66 10.49
C LYS A 54 -7.04 -3.42 9.17
N ALA A 55 -6.20 -2.95 8.25
CA ALA A 55 -5.88 -3.64 7.01
C ALA A 55 -5.08 -4.94 7.22
N GLY A 56 -4.48 -5.12 8.39
CA GLY A 56 -3.60 -6.26 8.68
C GLY A 56 -2.17 -6.06 8.17
N ALA A 57 -1.82 -4.83 7.80
CA ALA A 57 -0.47 -4.48 7.39
C ALA A 57 0.47 -4.42 8.61
N GLU A 58 1.69 -4.91 8.43
CA GLU A 58 2.77 -4.77 9.41
C GLU A 58 3.54 -3.49 9.11
N LEU A 59 3.66 -2.61 10.12
CA LEU A 59 4.22 -1.27 9.98
C LEU A 59 5.14 -0.96 11.15
N ASP A 60 6.39 -0.65 10.82
CA ASP A 60 7.39 -0.12 11.75
C ASP A 60 7.54 1.39 11.54
N GLU A 61 7.39 2.17 12.62
CA GLU A 61 7.68 3.61 12.59
C GLU A 61 9.21 3.80 12.64
N LEU A 62 9.77 4.38 11.58
CA LEU A 62 11.20 4.65 11.46
C LEU A 62 11.61 5.96 12.12
N GLY A 63 10.67 6.92 12.18
CA GLY A 63 10.91 8.23 12.76
C GLY A 63 9.71 9.15 12.64
N ARG A 64 9.80 10.30 13.29
CA ARG A 64 8.71 11.28 13.37
C ARG A 64 9.26 12.70 13.36
N SER A 65 8.52 13.60 12.73
CA SER A 65 8.67 15.05 12.86
C SER A 65 7.43 15.63 13.53
N ASP A 66 7.62 16.20 14.73
CA ASP A 66 6.54 16.83 15.52
C ASP A 66 6.26 18.28 15.11
N GLY A 67 7.13 18.90 14.30
CA GLY A 67 7.07 20.33 13.93
C GLY A 67 6.80 20.63 12.46
N TYR A 68 6.49 19.62 11.64
CA TYR A 68 6.28 19.82 10.19
C TYR A 68 5.00 20.60 9.85
N GLY A 69 3.98 20.57 10.71
CA GLY A 69 2.70 21.24 10.50
C GLY A 69 1.79 21.16 11.72
N ARG A 70 0.47 21.18 11.52
CA ARG A 70 -0.51 21.10 12.62
C ARG A 70 -0.45 19.77 13.39
N TYR A 71 -0.09 18.69 12.71
CA TYR A 71 0.01 17.35 13.29
C TYR A 71 1.39 16.75 12.97
N PRO A 72 1.90 15.83 13.82
CA PRO A 72 3.13 15.13 13.53
C PRO A 72 3.04 14.32 12.23
N VAL A 73 4.17 14.19 11.54
CA VAL A 73 4.32 13.30 10.38
C VAL A 73 5.31 12.20 10.75
N CYS A 74 4.88 10.95 10.62
CA CYS A 74 5.68 9.76 10.85
C CYS A 74 6.16 9.21 9.51
N CYS A 75 7.36 8.64 9.50
CA CYS A 75 7.85 7.78 8.42
C CYS A 75 7.74 6.33 8.89
N GLY A 76 7.19 5.44 8.08
CA GLY A 76 7.12 4.03 8.42
C GLY A 76 7.39 3.10 7.25
N ALA A 77 7.92 1.93 7.58
CA ALA A 77 8.19 0.83 6.67
C ALA A 77 7.12 -0.25 6.84
N PHE A 78 6.48 -0.59 5.73
CA PHE A 78 5.58 -1.72 5.63
C PHE A 78 6.33 -2.94 5.11
N GLU A 79 6.22 -4.06 5.81
CA GLU A 79 6.67 -5.34 5.26
C GLU A 79 5.74 -5.76 4.12
N VAL A 80 6.34 -6.18 3.01
CA VAL A 80 5.65 -6.84 1.90
C VAL A 80 6.17 -8.26 1.78
N SER A 81 5.35 -9.20 2.22
CA SER A 81 5.64 -10.64 2.14
C SER A 81 4.36 -11.43 1.94
N HIS A 82 4.48 -12.68 1.48
CA HIS A 82 3.33 -13.59 1.39
C HIS A 82 2.67 -13.84 2.75
N ARG A 83 3.43 -13.77 3.85
CA ARG A 83 2.90 -13.85 5.23
C ARG A 83 1.95 -12.68 5.49
N VAL A 84 2.42 -11.46 5.27
CA VAL A 84 1.62 -10.25 5.47
C VAL A 84 0.40 -10.25 4.54
N LEU A 85 0.57 -10.62 3.27
CA LEU A 85 -0.56 -10.74 2.33
C LEU A 85 -1.64 -11.71 2.85
N GLY A 86 -1.26 -12.88 3.34
CA GLY A 86 -2.19 -13.86 3.92
C GLY A 86 -2.94 -13.31 5.13
N ALA A 87 -2.23 -12.59 6.01
CA ALA A 87 -2.81 -11.94 7.18
C ALA A 87 -3.80 -10.83 6.79
N MET A 88 -3.44 -9.99 5.81
CA MET A 88 -4.31 -8.94 5.29
C MET A 88 -5.58 -9.51 4.66
N ARG A 89 -5.48 -10.55 3.81
CA ARG A 89 -6.64 -11.21 3.20
C ARG A 89 -7.58 -11.82 4.23
N THR A 90 -7.02 -12.52 5.21
CA THR A 90 -7.80 -13.12 6.30
C THR A 90 -8.54 -12.04 7.10
N LYS A 91 -7.83 -10.99 7.50
CA LYS A 91 -8.40 -9.90 8.30
C LYS A 91 -9.47 -9.13 7.54
N LEU A 92 -9.29 -8.97 6.23
CA LEU A 92 -10.23 -8.28 5.37
C LEU A 92 -11.30 -9.21 4.78
N GLN A 93 -11.25 -10.52 4.96
CA GLN A 93 -12.19 -11.46 4.34
C GLN A 93 -12.28 -11.29 2.81
N VAL A 94 -11.12 -11.22 2.15
CA VAL A 94 -11.01 -11.11 0.68
C VAL A 94 -10.46 -12.42 0.12
N GLU A 95 -11.28 -13.12 -0.67
CA GLU A 95 -10.98 -14.48 -1.13
C GLU A 95 -10.18 -14.57 -2.45
N GLY A 96 -9.81 -13.43 -3.06
CA GLY A 96 -9.09 -13.41 -4.33
C GLY A 96 -8.19 -12.19 -4.51
N PRO A 97 -7.36 -12.17 -5.57
CA PRO A 97 -6.49 -11.04 -5.88
C PRO A 97 -7.32 -9.81 -6.29
N LEU A 98 -6.99 -8.67 -5.69
CA LEU A 98 -7.52 -7.36 -6.08
C LEU A 98 -6.65 -6.73 -7.18
N TYR A 99 -5.34 -6.97 -7.15
CA TYR A 99 -4.42 -6.56 -8.19
C TYR A 99 -4.31 -7.64 -9.28
N ARG A 100 -4.46 -7.22 -10.53
CA ARG A 100 -4.13 -8.05 -11.69
C ARG A 100 -2.95 -7.39 -12.40
N LEU A 101 -1.94 -8.20 -12.74
CA LEU A 101 -0.84 -7.70 -13.54
C LEU A 101 -1.42 -7.15 -14.85
N PRO A 102 -1.17 -5.87 -15.17
CA PRO A 102 -1.48 -5.37 -16.49
C PRO A 102 -0.65 -6.15 -17.51
N ALA A 103 -1.27 -6.53 -18.63
CA ALA A 103 -0.61 -7.18 -19.75
C ALA A 103 0.28 -6.16 -20.49
N PHE A 104 1.32 -5.65 -19.82
CA PHE A 104 2.34 -4.87 -20.50
C PHE A 104 3.29 -5.83 -21.21
N PRO A 105 3.64 -5.56 -22.48
CA PRO A 105 4.73 -6.29 -23.11
C PRO A 105 6.01 -6.09 -22.27
N PRO A 106 6.83 -7.14 -22.10
CA PRO A 106 8.05 -7.04 -21.32
C PRO A 106 8.90 -5.89 -21.88
N ARG A 107 9.23 -4.94 -21.01
CA ARG A 107 10.21 -3.89 -21.35
C ARG A 107 11.54 -4.60 -21.52
N VAL A 108 12.02 -4.72 -22.76
CA VAL A 108 13.39 -5.15 -23.02
C VAL A 108 14.28 -4.06 -22.42
N ALA A 109 14.84 -4.33 -21.25
CA ALA A 109 15.84 -3.46 -20.66
C ALA A 109 17.06 -3.49 -21.60
N SER A 110 17.21 -2.46 -22.42
CA SER A 110 18.48 -2.22 -23.11
C SER A 110 19.52 -1.94 -22.04
N ALA A 111 20.47 -2.85 -21.85
CA ALA A 111 21.59 -2.66 -20.95
C ALA A 111 22.29 -1.33 -21.32
N PRO A 112 22.63 -0.47 -20.34
CA PRO A 112 23.41 0.72 -20.64
C PRO A 112 24.76 0.26 -21.20
N VAL A 113 25.09 0.72 -22.40
CA VAL A 113 26.44 0.60 -22.95
C VAL A 113 27.31 1.53 -22.11
N LEU A 114 28.12 0.96 -21.23
CA LEU A 114 29.19 1.70 -20.56
C LEU A 114 30.28 1.96 -21.59
N GLU A 115 30.25 3.15 -22.20
CA GLU A 115 31.38 3.67 -22.96
C GLU A 115 32.46 4.12 -21.97
N PHE A 116 33.56 3.37 -21.90
CA PHE A 116 34.78 3.82 -21.22
C PHE A 116 35.54 4.73 -22.19
N ALA A 117 35.77 5.98 -21.79
CA ALA A 117 36.68 6.92 -22.43
C ALA A 117 38.03 6.95 -21.71
#